data_AF-A0A4Q3SPD7-F1
#
_entry.id   AF-A0A4Q3SPD7-F1
#
_cell.length_a   1.000
_cell.length_b   1.000
_cell.length_c   1.000
_cell.angle_alpha   90.00
_cell.angle_beta   90.00
_cell.angle_gamma   90.00
#
_symmetry.space_group_name_H-M   'P 1'
#
loop_
_entity.id
_entity.type
_entity.pdbx_description
1 polymer ?
#
loop_
_entity_poly.entity_id
_entity_poly.type
_entity_poly.pdbx_seq_one_letter_code
_entity_poly.pdbx_strand_id
1 'polypeptide(L)'
;MHRRLLTLSLLIVLCNSGFAQQTYPFKVAFDRMLWHENVDKQQQRFLAPDGSIKFAIADAAKSQMLDAVTDAVDKTQQRIEQDSTTNGQVKTKYLRSLELMIRKYADRFDKKDFTPSIASPLIEGFNECMKLDEKGKSFEPVIQNYEYGVGKILTETFIYPPENPGSQASQVTVMLKYLYKYPDEILPELRKNPGLPHADSLIKIAAERDIRKLYDYAASRNALGTKIRNHPDETVRTVAAMASSKSGQLYFPFLDNVLKGKIRMEDIDKVKDNDFQYFRLMVNTRVDYARRLLPPTRDTAFEMQALTDMMARKAKDYFIREINALHANENENVRFKRIEGLTPQELYYLIVLGEDEIYTSSYLNVYKRIFQRMATPRSDSLLMSVNGDYFRKFIKMAAGYNTLNDFLSRMGKGNDSTLIKAFVIGLERSKDRGNLEDAVDVADSYSSIMDKNPAIAKYILDEVKRSYAVNVRNNNKKGKVIYNLLQVLFESADTTRKVDLSAKLGIPPIYSVDYKSLTDSAGRVVQQVFFYGDDDKDGQNSYVNFMAMFQGKADWKIAENPTRQWVTITSAKGKPIVIYANKPLYGENDPDAAAQ
;
A
#
# COMPACT_ATOMS: atom_id res chain seq x y z
N MET A 1 74.49 42.81 15.41
CA MET A 1 74.05 43.04 14.02
C MET A 1 74.97 42.26 13.08
N HIS A 2 74.57 41.04 12.70
CA HIS A 2 75.28 40.12 11.80
C HIS A 2 74.36 39.83 10.61
N ARG A 3 74.72 40.28 9.40
CA ARG A 3 75.53 39.60 8.37
C ARG A 3 74.77 38.52 7.59
N ARG A 4 74.64 38.81 6.29
CA ARG A 4 74.40 37.93 5.15
C ARG A 4 75.19 36.61 5.26
N LEU A 5 74.55 35.46 4.99
CA LEU A 5 75.05 34.29 4.22
C LEU A 5 74.20 33.06 4.59
N LEU A 6 73.25 32.67 3.73
CA LEU A 6 72.91 31.27 3.42
C LEU A 6 71.89 31.22 2.26
N THR A 7 72.35 31.65 1.09
CA THR A 7 71.87 31.19 -0.21
C THR A 7 72.56 29.87 -0.57
N LEU A 8 71.90 29.07 -1.42
CA LEU A 8 72.29 27.75 -1.96
C LEU A 8 72.07 26.56 -1.00
N SER A 9 70.94 25.86 -1.16
CA SER A 9 70.80 24.38 -1.07
C SER A 9 69.33 23.88 -1.02
N LEU A 10 68.32 24.74 -1.19
CA LEU A 10 66.91 24.31 -1.16
C LEU A 10 66.14 24.67 -2.44
N LEU A 11 66.76 24.44 -3.60
CA LEU A 11 66.13 24.69 -4.91
C LEU A 11 66.36 23.56 -5.92
N ILE A 12 66.48 22.30 -5.48
CA ILE A 12 66.50 21.11 -6.36
C ILE A 12 65.88 19.89 -5.64
N VAL A 13 64.60 19.94 -5.21
CA VAL A 13 63.83 18.71 -4.86
C VAL A 13 62.33 18.79 -5.24
N LEU A 14 61.85 19.83 -5.95
CA LEU A 14 60.41 19.97 -6.29
C LEU A 14 60.09 19.96 -7.79
N CYS A 15 60.92 19.31 -8.62
CA CYS A 15 60.60 19.04 -10.02
C CYS A 15 60.88 17.58 -10.34
N ASN A 16 60.09 16.67 -9.80
CA ASN A 16 59.94 15.30 -10.29
C ASN A 16 58.57 14.76 -9.85
N SER A 17 57.50 15.44 -10.25
CA SER A 17 56.28 14.75 -10.66
C SER A 17 56.21 14.97 -12.17
N GLY A 18 56.75 14.00 -12.92
CA GLY A 18 56.66 14.02 -14.37
C GLY A 18 55.19 14.11 -14.77
N PHE A 19 54.84 15.18 -15.49
CA PHE A 19 53.73 15.09 -16.44
C PHE A 19 54.15 14.02 -17.44
N ALA A 20 53.70 12.78 -17.23
CA ALA A 20 53.81 11.76 -18.27
C ALA A 20 53.02 12.31 -19.46
N GLN A 21 53.74 12.72 -20.50
CA GLN A 21 53.13 13.19 -21.74
C GLN A 21 52.42 11.98 -22.35
N GLN A 22 51.09 11.96 -22.24
CA GLN A 22 50.27 10.87 -22.73
C GLN A 22 50.53 10.74 -24.23
N THR A 23 51.11 9.60 -24.63
CA THR A 23 51.57 9.40 -26.01
C THR A 23 50.44 8.73 -26.78
N TYR A 24 49.76 9.49 -27.63
CA TYR A 24 48.71 8.95 -28.50
C TYR A 24 49.30 8.06 -29.60
N PRO A 25 48.62 6.97 -30.01
CA PRO A 25 49.05 6.13 -31.13
C PRO A 25 48.88 6.81 -32.52
N PHE A 26 48.43 8.07 -32.54
CA PHE A 26 48.26 8.89 -33.74
C PHE A 26 48.78 10.31 -33.49
N LYS A 27 49.09 11.02 -34.57
CA LYS A 27 49.58 12.41 -34.49
C LYS A 27 48.44 13.37 -34.15
N VAL A 28 48.51 13.99 -32.98
CA VAL A 28 47.60 15.05 -32.53
C VAL A 28 48.21 16.42 -32.85
N ALA A 29 47.45 17.33 -33.43
CA ALA A 29 47.91 18.71 -33.62
C ALA A 29 48.01 19.45 -32.29
N PHE A 30 49.06 20.27 -32.14
CA PHE A 30 49.39 20.94 -30.88
C PHE A 30 48.25 21.82 -30.34
N ASP A 31 47.53 22.51 -31.23
CA ASP A 31 46.38 23.37 -30.90
C ASP A 31 45.16 22.59 -30.36
N ARG A 32 45.15 21.27 -30.50
CA ARG A 32 44.06 20.39 -30.03
C ARG A 32 44.44 19.43 -28.91
N MET A 33 45.71 19.37 -28.52
CA MET A 33 46.20 18.45 -27.46
C MET A 33 45.35 18.54 -26.19
N LEU A 34 45.07 19.78 -25.73
CA LEU A 34 44.24 20.04 -24.55
C LEU A 34 42.85 19.39 -24.62
N TRP A 35 42.24 19.29 -25.81
CA TRP A 35 40.90 18.74 -25.95
C TRP A 35 40.89 17.21 -25.87
N HIS A 36 41.94 16.55 -26.37
CA HIS A 36 42.13 15.11 -26.18
C HIS A 36 42.44 14.79 -24.71
N GLU A 37 43.35 15.55 -24.07
CA GLU A 37 43.66 15.37 -22.64
C GLU A 37 42.43 15.54 -21.74
N ASN A 38 41.50 16.43 -22.11
CA ASN A 38 40.26 16.61 -21.37
C ASN A 38 39.31 15.41 -21.51
N VAL A 39 39.27 14.73 -22.66
CA VAL A 39 38.50 13.49 -22.84
C VAL A 39 39.10 12.39 -21.99
N ASP A 40 40.42 12.20 -22.06
CA ASP A 40 41.17 11.21 -21.29
C ASP A 40 40.96 11.39 -19.78
N LYS A 41 40.97 12.64 -19.31
CA LYS A 41 40.66 12.97 -17.91
C LYS A 41 39.27 12.49 -17.48
N GLN A 42 38.27 12.52 -18.37
CA GLN A 42 36.95 11.98 -18.06
C GLN A 42 36.93 10.45 -18.12
N GLN A 43 37.70 9.80 -19.01
CA GLN A 43 37.84 8.33 -19.04
C GLN A 43 38.43 7.80 -17.72
N GLN A 44 39.44 8.49 -17.18
CA GLN A 44 40.05 8.15 -15.88
C GLN A 44 39.07 8.18 -14.70
N ARG A 45 37.90 8.81 -14.84
CA ARG A 45 36.86 8.76 -13.81
C ARG A 45 36.22 7.38 -13.67
N PHE A 46 36.41 6.48 -14.63
CA PHE A 46 35.91 5.10 -14.58
C PHE A 46 36.97 4.07 -14.18
N LEU A 47 38.25 4.43 -14.27
CA LEU A 47 39.37 3.52 -14.11
C LEU A 47 39.99 3.59 -12.72
N ALA A 48 40.46 2.45 -12.23
CA ALA A 48 41.35 2.33 -11.09
C ALA A 48 42.82 2.50 -11.55
N PRO A 49 43.78 2.69 -10.62
CA PRO A 49 45.19 2.84 -10.98
C PRO A 49 45.79 1.67 -11.78
N ASP A 50 45.19 0.48 -11.70
CA ASP A 50 45.57 -0.72 -12.45
C ASP A 50 44.94 -0.81 -13.85
N GLY A 51 44.16 0.21 -14.26
CA GLY A 51 43.46 0.26 -15.54
C GLY A 51 42.13 -0.50 -15.57
N SER A 52 41.72 -1.13 -14.46
CA SER A 52 40.43 -1.83 -14.37
C SER A 52 39.27 -0.86 -14.07
N ILE A 53 38.02 -1.27 -14.31
CA ILE A 53 36.85 -0.50 -13.87
C ILE A 53 36.81 -0.44 -12.34
N LYS A 54 36.90 0.77 -11.78
CA LYS A 54 36.96 0.97 -10.32
C LYS A 54 35.65 0.70 -9.58
N PHE A 55 34.54 0.53 -10.31
CA PHE A 55 33.21 0.33 -9.74
C PHE A 55 32.92 -1.15 -9.47
N ALA A 56 32.27 -1.43 -8.34
CA ALA A 56 31.88 -2.78 -7.93
C ALA A 56 30.64 -3.26 -8.69
N ILE A 57 30.82 -3.65 -9.96
CA ILE A 57 29.77 -4.18 -10.85
C ILE A 57 30.09 -5.61 -11.29
N ALA A 58 29.12 -6.31 -11.88
CA ALA A 58 29.30 -7.69 -12.37
C ALA A 58 30.40 -7.78 -13.44
N ASP A 59 31.18 -8.86 -13.46
CA ASP A 59 32.36 -8.98 -14.33
C ASP A 59 32.05 -8.87 -15.83
N ALA A 60 30.93 -9.43 -16.28
CA ALA A 60 30.46 -9.26 -17.67
C ALA A 60 30.21 -7.78 -18.03
N ALA A 61 29.66 -7.00 -17.09
CA ALA A 61 29.43 -5.58 -17.28
C ALA A 61 30.72 -4.76 -17.20
N LYS A 62 31.73 -5.20 -16.42
CA LYS A 62 33.05 -4.55 -16.36
C LYS A 62 33.75 -4.59 -17.70
N SER A 63 33.81 -5.75 -18.37
CA SER A 63 34.50 -5.88 -19.66
C SER A 63 33.87 -4.99 -20.72
N GLN A 64 32.54 -5.07 -20.89
CA GLN A 64 31.83 -4.25 -21.87
C GLN A 64 31.98 -2.76 -21.61
N MET A 65 31.97 -2.36 -20.34
CA MET A 65 32.14 -0.98 -19.95
C MET A 65 33.57 -0.50 -20.18
N LEU A 66 34.58 -1.32 -19.85
CA LEU A 66 35.99 -1.00 -20.08
C LEU A 66 36.23 -0.72 -21.56
N ASP A 67 35.87 -1.66 -22.43
CA ASP A 67 36.02 -1.53 -23.89
C ASP A 67 35.32 -0.27 -24.43
N ALA A 68 34.15 0.08 -23.88
CA ALA A 68 33.41 1.26 -24.28
C ALA A 68 34.08 2.57 -23.81
N VAL A 69 34.51 2.66 -22.56
CA VAL A 69 35.06 3.91 -21.99
C VAL A 69 36.55 4.10 -22.30
N THR A 70 37.28 3.07 -22.72
CA THR A 70 38.67 3.17 -23.20
C THR A 70 38.70 3.11 -24.72
N ASP A 71 38.65 1.90 -25.28
CA ASP A 71 39.00 1.63 -26.67
C ASP A 71 38.06 2.33 -27.65
N ALA A 72 36.75 2.32 -27.38
CA ALA A 72 35.78 2.95 -28.26
C ALA A 72 35.84 4.49 -28.21
N VAL A 73 36.14 5.07 -27.04
CA VAL A 73 36.39 6.51 -26.91
C VAL A 73 37.67 6.90 -27.65
N ASP A 74 38.77 6.17 -27.46
CA ASP A 74 40.06 6.48 -28.10
C ASP A 74 39.97 6.36 -29.63
N LYS A 75 39.27 5.34 -30.13
CA LYS A 75 38.96 5.22 -31.57
C LYS A 75 38.13 6.40 -32.07
N THR A 76 37.23 6.94 -31.25
CA THR A 76 36.43 8.12 -31.59
C THR A 76 37.30 9.38 -31.62
N GLN A 77 38.21 9.56 -30.65
CA GLN A 77 39.22 10.63 -30.65
C GLN A 77 40.08 10.60 -31.90
N GLN A 78 40.62 9.41 -32.24
CA GLN A 78 41.41 9.18 -33.45
C GLN A 78 40.65 9.55 -34.71
N ARG A 79 39.38 9.11 -34.83
CA ARG A 79 38.54 9.40 -35.99
C ARG A 79 38.33 10.91 -36.18
N ILE A 80 38.05 11.65 -35.10
CA ILE A 80 37.89 13.10 -35.16
C ILE A 80 39.20 13.78 -35.60
N GLU A 81 40.33 13.36 -35.05
CA GLU A 81 41.63 13.99 -35.36
C GLU A 81 42.06 13.73 -36.81
N GLN A 82 41.85 12.51 -37.31
CA GLN A 82 42.30 12.08 -38.63
C GLN A 82 41.33 12.44 -39.78
N ASP A 83 40.13 12.93 -39.48
CA ASP A 83 39.16 13.32 -40.51
C ASP A 83 39.71 14.47 -41.37
N SER A 84 39.90 14.21 -42.67
CA SER A 84 40.42 15.19 -43.62
C SER A 84 39.34 16.11 -44.20
N THR A 85 38.06 15.83 -43.93
CA THR A 85 36.91 16.57 -44.48
C THR A 85 36.46 17.75 -43.62
N THR A 86 36.94 17.83 -42.37
CA THR A 86 36.56 18.85 -41.39
C THR A 86 37.73 19.76 -41.00
N ASN A 87 37.43 21.01 -40.65
CA ASN A 87 38.43 21.97 -40.18
C ASN A 87 38.72 21.83 -38.68
N GLY A 88 39.78 22.48 -38.20
CA GLY A 88 40.20 22.40 -36.79
C GLY A 88 39.12 22.81 -35.78
N GLN A 89 38.27 23.78 -36.11
CA GLN A 89 37.18 24.23 -35.22
C GLN A 89 36.10 23.16 -35.06
N VAL A 90 35.73 22.49 -36.15
CA VAL A 90 34.76 21.38 -36.13
C VAL A 90 35.32 20.19 -35.34
N LYS A 91 36.61 19.88 -35.49
CA LYS A 91 37.28 18.84 -34.68
C LYS A 91 37.24 19.18 -33.19
N THR A 92 37.57 20.43 -32.84
CA THR A 92 37.46 20.91 -31.45
C THR A 92 36.02 20.83 -30.93
N LYS A 93 35.00 21.15 -31.74
CA LYS A 93 33.58 20.99 -31.38
C LYS A 93 33.28 19.54 -30.96
N TYR A 94 33.71 18.56 -31.74
CA TYR A 94 33.42 17.15 -31.46
C TYR A 94 34.23 16.57 -30.31
N LEU A 95 35.50 16.96 -30.13
CA LEU A 95 36.28 16.56 -28.95
C LEU A 95 35.65 17.11 -27.66
N ARG A 96 35.19 18.37 -27.66
CA ARG A 96 34.45 18.95 -26.52
C ARG A 96 33.11 18.26 -26.28
N SER A 97 32.42 17.84 -27.34
CA SER A 97 31.16 17.09 -27.21
C SER A 97 31.42 15.69 -26.62
N LEU A 98 32.50 15.03 -27.05
CA LEU A 98 32.89 13.73 -26.52
C LEU A 98 33.27 13.81 -25.04
N GLU A 99 34.04 14.82 -24.64
CA GLU A 99 34.34 15.13 -23.23
C GLU A 99 33.05 15.30 -22.41
N LEU A 100 32.13 16.14 -22.91
CA LEU A 100 30.88 16.46 -22.23
C LEU A 100 30.01 15.22 -22.02
N MET A 101 29.94 14.34 -23.02
CA MET A 101 29.20 13.09 -22.94
C MET A 101 29.75 12.18 -21.84
N ILE A 102 31.05 11.93 -21.85
CA ILE A 102 31.72 11.05 -20.88
C ILE A 102 31.57 11.63 -19.48
N ARG A 103 31.75 12.95 -19.33
CA ARG A 103 31.53 13.65 -18.06
C ARG A 103 30.10 13.49 -17.56
N LYS A 104 29.08 13.71 -18.40
CA LYS A 104 27.66 13.56 -18.02
C LYS A 104 27.31 12.14 -17.62
N TYR A 105 27.89 11.14 -18.30
CA TYR A 105 27.72 9.75 -17.90
C TYR A 105 28.36 9.50 -16.53
N ALA A 106 29.61 9.94 -16.34
CA ALA A 106 30.33 9.78 -15.07
C ALA A 106 29.62 10.47 -13.89
N ASP A 107 29.03 11.65 -14.10
CA ASP A 107 28.28 12.40 -13.07
C ASP A 107 26.98 11.70 -12.61
N ARG A 108 26.46 10.79 -13.44
CA ARG A 108 25.20 10.08 -13.21
C ARG A 108 25.37 8.58 -13.03
N PHE A 109 26.60 8.08 -13.10
CA PHE A 109 26.90 6.66 -13.07
C PHE A 109 26.26 5.96 -11.87
N ASP A 110 25.73 4.77 -12.11
CA ASP A 110 25.07 3.89 -11.15
C ASP A 110 23.76 4.44 -10.55
N LYS A 111 23.23 5.53 -11.10
CA LYS A 111 21.84 5.94 -10.84
C LYS A 111 20.89 5.08 -11.69
N LYS A 112 19.63 4.98 -11.27
CA LYS A 112 18.56 4.10 -11.82
C LYS A 112 18.47 4.01 -13.36
N ASP A 113 18.78 5.09 -14.10
CA ASP A 113 18.73 5.16 -15.57
C ASP A 113 20.09 5.19 -16.27
N PHE A 114 21.17 5.18 -15.51
CA PHE A 114 22.54 5.44 -15.97
C PHE A 114 23.46 4.33 -15.47
N THR A 115 23.05 3.10 -15.77
CA THR A 115 23.73 1.87 -15.36
C THR A 115 24.92 1.57 -16.28
N PRO A 116 25.84 0.65 -15.90
CA PRO A 116 26.96 0.25 -16.75
C PRO A 116 26.57 -0.16 -18.18
N SER A 117 25.38 -0.75 -18.34
CA SER A 117 24.88 -1.26 -19.63
C SER A 117 24.70 -0.18 -20.71
N ILE A 118 24.64 1.10 -20.34
CA ILE A 118 24.48 2.19 -21.32
C ILE A 118 25.80 2.64 -21.94
N ALA A 119 26.95 2.18 -21.44
CA ALA A 119 28.27 2.66 -21.88
C ALA A 119 28.50 2.46 -23.39
N SER A 120 28.38 1.22 -23.89
CA SER A 120 28.58 0.93 -25.32
C SER A 120 27.53 1.61 -26.21
N PRO A 121 26.21 1.50 -25.93
CA PRO A 121 25.18 2.23 -26.67
C PRO A 121 25.39 3.74 -26.72
N LEU A 122 25.97 4.33 -25.68
CA LEU A 122 26.22 5.77 -25.62
C LEU A 122 27.32 6.20 -26.60
N ILE A 123 28.41 5.44 -26.72
CA ILE A 123 29.48 5.73 -27.69
C ILE A 123 28.98 5.50 -29.13
N GLU A 124 28.21 4.43 -29.35
CA GLU A 124 27.58 4.15 -30.64
C GLU A 124 26.65 5.30 -31.07
N GLY A 125 25.73 5.69 -30.21
CA GLY A 125 24.79 6.76 -30.48
C GLY A 125 25.47 8.12 -30.65
N PHE A 126 26.57 8.39 -29.93
CA PHE A 126 27.37 9.60 -30.16
C PHE A 126 27.95 9.63 -31.57
N ASN A 127 28.50 8.51 -32.01
CA ASN A 127 29.08 8.38 -33.34
C ASN A 127 28.03 8.55 -34.45
N GLU A 128 26.82 8.05 -34.24
CA GLU A 128 25.70 8.24 -35.17
C GLU A 128 25.20 9.69 -35.20
N CYS A 129 25.01 10.31 -34.04
CA CYS A 129 24.63 11.71 -33.92
C CYS A 129 25.66 12.64 -34.57
N MET A 130 26.96 12.39 -34.33
CA MET A 130 28.06 13.17 -34.90
C MET A 130 28.04 13.13 -36.44
N LYS A 131 27.86 11.95 -37.05
CA LYS A 131 27.76 11.79 -38.51
C LYS A 131 26.57 12.53 -39.13
N LEU A 132 25.46 12.67 -38.39
CA LEU A 132 24.30 13.44 -38.86
C LEU A 132 24.54 14.94 -38.69
N ASP A 133 25.14 15.35 -37.57
CA ASP A 133 25.50 16.73 -37.29
C ASP A 133 26.48 17.30 -38.32
N GLU A 134 27.51 16.53 -38.70
CA GLU A 134 28.47 16.88 -39.77
C GLU A 134 27.78 17.20 -41.10
N LYS A 135 26.65 16.54 -41.37
CA LYS A 135 25.84 16.72 -42.59
C LYS A 135 24.75 17.77 -42.45
N GLY A 136 24.68 18.46 -41.30
CA GLY A 136 23.60 19.40 -40.99
C GLY A 136 22.22 18.73 -40.91
N LYS A 137 22.16 17.42 -40.67
CA LYS A 137 20.91 16.65 -40.54
C LYS A 137 20.49 16.53 -39.07
N SER A 138 19.20 16.39 -38.84
CA SER A 138 18.65 16.12 -37.51
C SER A 138 19.21 14.82 -36.95
N PHE A 139 19.71 14.85 -35.72
CA PHE A 139 20.08 13.64 -34.97
C PHE A 139 18.90 12.99 -34.23
N GLU A 140 17.70 13.57 -34.27
CA GLU A 140 16.52 13.04 -33.59
C GLU A 140 16.24 11.56 -33.89
N PRO A 141 16.38 11.04 -35.14
CA PRO A 141 16.15 9.63 -35.42
C PRO A 141 17.05 8.69 -34.60
N VAL A 142 18.28 9.13 -34.28
CA VAL A 142 19.19 8.37 -33.41
C VAL A 142 18.63 8.35 -31.99
N ILE A 143 18.24 9.52 -31.46
CA ILE A 143 17.66 9.63 -30.12
C ILE A 143 16.38 8.77 -29.97
N GLN A 144 15.56 8.67 -31.03
CA GLN A 144 14.38 7.82 -31.05
C GLN A 144 14.71 6.32 -30.89
N ASN A 145 15.84 5.86 -31.43
CA ASN A 145 16.25 4.45 -31.40
C ASN A 145 16.82 4.01 -30.04
N TYR A 146 17.33 4.94 -29.23
CA TYR A 146 17.95 4.60 -27.94
C TYR A 146 16.99 4.75 -26.74
N GLU A 147 17.28 4.05 -25.64
CA GLU A 147 16.53 4.19 -24.39
C GLU A 147 16.73 5.57 -23.75
N TYR A 148 15.85 5.91 -22.78
CA TYR A 148 15.85 7.20 -22.09
C TYR A 148 17.24 7.62 -21.58
N GLY A 149 17.97 6.74 -20.89
CA GLY A 149 19.27 7.08 -20.29
C GLY A 149 20.30 7.53 -21.33
N VAL A 150 20.43 6.79 -22.43
CA VAL A 150 21.32 7.10 -23.55
C VAL A 150 20.85 8.37 -24.27
N GLY A 151 19.58 8.42 -24.69
CA GLY A 151 19.02 9.56 -25.40
C GLY A 151 19.13 10.87 -24.61
N LYS A 152 18.96 10.81 -23.27
CA LYS A 152 19.12 11.95 -22.36
C LYS A 152 20.54 12.50 -22.36
N ILE A 153 21.55 11.65 -22.30
CA ILE A 153 22.95 12.12 -22.34
C ILE A 153 23.25 12.68 -23.73
N LEU A 154 22.92 11.96 -24.80
CA LEU A 154 23.20 12.40 -26.17
C LEU A 154 22.58 13.76 -26.49
N THR A 155 21.31 13.97 -26.13
CA THR A 155 20.63 15.25 -26.36
C THR A 155 21.28 16.41 -25.60
N GLU A 156 21.86 16.16 -24.43
CA GLU A 156 22.56 17.17 -23.64
C GLU A 156 24.04 17.35 -24.04
N THR A 157 24.55 16.52 -24.96
CA THR A 157 25.94 16.54 -25.43
C THR A 157 26.15 17.50 -26.59
N PHE A 158 25.25 17.52 -27.57
CA PHE A 158 25.41 18.31 -28.80
C PHE A 158 24.92 19.76 -28.64
N ILE A 159 25.52 20.50 -27.70
CA ILE A 159 25.12 21.87 -27.32
C ILE A 159 25.98 22.98 -27.97
N TYR A 160 27.08 22.62 -28.62
CA TYR A 160 28.01 23.59 -29.20
C TYR A 160 27.53 24.06 -30.59
N PRO A 161 27.71 25.34 -30.93
CA PRO A 161 27.25 25.89 -32.20
C PRO A 161 27.99 25.32 -33.42
N PRO A 162 27.38 25.32 -34.62
CA PRO A 162 25.97 25.63 -34.85
C PRO A 162 25.03 24.58 -34.25
N GLU A 163 23.86 25.01 -33.79
CA GLU A 163 22.86 24.11 -33.20
C GLU A 163 22.34 23.13 -34.26
N ASN A 164 22.22 21.86 -33.90
CA ASN A 164 21.67 20.84 -34.78
C ASN A 164 20.15 21.05 -34.97
N PRO A 165 19.61 20.92 -36.19
CA PRO A 165 18.16 21.08 -36.43
C PRO A 165 17.28 20.10 -35.65
N GLY A 166 17.83 18.97 -35.16
CA GLY A 166 17.14 17.98 -34.34
C GLY A 166 17.13 18.25 -32.84
N SER A 167 17.79 19.31 -32.35
CA SER A 167 17.98 19.59 -30.93
C SER A 167 16.65 19.66 -30.16
N GLN A 168 15.73 20.53 -30.59
CA GLN A 168 14.43 20.71 -29.91
C GLN A 168 13.56 19.46 -29.97
N ALA A 169 13.46 18.81 -31.14
CA ALA A 169 12.66 17.60 -31.31
C ALA A 169 13.21 16.42 -30.46
N SER A 170 14.53 16.34 -30.31
CA SER A 170 15.18 15.36 -29.43
C SER A 170 14.89 15.59 -27.96
N GLN A 171 14.83 16.86 -27.51
CA GLN A 171 14.43 17.17 -26.12
C GLN A 171 13.00 16.70 -25.83
N VAL A 172 12.07 16.91 -26.77
CA VAL A 172 10.71 16.38 -26.68
C VAL A 172 10.72 14.85 -26.66
N THR A 173 11.46 14.20 -27.56
CA THR A 173 11.58 12.73 -27.63
C THR A 173 12.06 12.14 -26.31
N VAL A 174 13.10 12.72 -25.71
CA VAL A 174 13.64 12.28 -24.42
C VAL A 174 12.63 12.50 -23.30
N MET A 175 11.91 13.63 -23.30
CA MET A 175 10.85 13.88 -22.33
C MET A 175 9.74 12.83 -22.43
N LEU A 176 9.30 12.48 -23.64
CA LEU A 176 8.31 11.43 -23.85
C LEU A 176 8.81 10.09 -23.33
N LYS A 177 10.05 9.69 -23.67
CA LYS A 177 10.66 8.45 -23.15
C LYS A 177 10.72 8.44 -21.61
N TYR A 178 11.02 9.57 -20.99
CA TYR A 178 10.98 9.72 -19.53
C TYR A 178 9.57 9.46 -18.98
N LEU A 179 8.56 10.12 -19.54
CA LEU A 179 7.18 10.03 -19.08
C LEU A 179 6.54 8.65 -19.32
N TYR A 180 6.89 7.97 -20.42
CA TYR A 180 6.48 6.56 -20.63
C TYR A 180 7.14 5.62 -19.62
N LYS A 181 8.42 5.86 -19.27
CA LYS A 181 9.14 5.06 -18.27
C LYS A 181 8.67 5.34 -16.83
N TYR A 182 8.23 6.57 -16.57
CA TYR A 182 7.79 7.05 -15.26
C TYR A 182 6.38 7.69 -15.34
N PRO A 183 5.31 6.87 -15.48
CA PRO A 183 3.96 7.39 -15.65
C PRO A 183 3.47 8.31 -14.53
N ASP A 184 3.98 8.11 -13.31
CA ASP A 184 3.60 8.92 -12.14
C ASP A 184 4.03 10.41 -12.29
N GLU A 185 5.00 10.70 -13.18
CA GLU A 185 5.50 12.05 -13.49
C GLU A 185 4.72 12.76 -14.60
N ILE A 186 3.80 12.06 -15.29
CA ILE A 186 3.03 12.61 -16.41
C ILE A 186 2.26 13.87 -16.01
N LEU A 187 1.37 13.76 -15.02
CA LEU A 187 0.50 14.89 -14.62
C LEU A 187 1.32 16.06 -14.00
N PRO A 188 2.32 15.82 -13.13
CA PRO A 188 3.22 16.86 -12.68
C PRO A 188 3.91 17.61 -13.83
N GLU A 189 4.37 16.91 -14.86
CA GLU A 189 5.09 17.54 -15.96
C GLU A 189 4.17 18.26 -16.93
N LEU A 190 3.02 17.66 -17.27
CA LEU A 190 1.99 18.34 -18.07
C LEU A 190 1.41 19.57 -17.37
N ARG A 191 1.47 19.65 -16.04
CA ARG A 191 1.07 20.87 -15.32
C ARG A 191 2.03 22.02 -15.60
N LYS A 192 3.33 21.73 -15.71
CA LYS A 192 4.36 22.73 -16.05
C LYS A 192 4.35 23.04 -17.55
N ASN A 193 4.12 22.02 -18.38
CA ASN A 193 4.10 22.13 -19.84
C ASN A 193 2.84 21.48 -20.45
N PRO A 194 1.67 22.16 -20.42
CA PRO A 194 0.41 21.62 -20.94
C PRO A 194 0.39 21.42 -22.46
N GLY A 195 1.29 22.11 -23.16
CA GLY A 195 1.45 22.07 -24.61
C GLY A 195 2.39 20.96 -25.10
N LEU A 196 2.87 20.09 -24.22
CA LEU A 196 3.76 18.98 -24.62
C LEU A 196 3.10 18.14 -25.72
N PRO A 197 3.83 17.77 -26.80
CA PRO A 197 3.34 16.86 -27.80
C PRO A 197 2.83 15.54 -27.18
N HIS A 198 1.78 14.96 -27.77
CA HIS A 198 1.13 13.74 -27.25
C HIS A 198 0.54 13.84 -25.83
N ALA A 199 0.30 15.05 -25.31
CA ALA A 199 -0.29 15.24 -23.99
C ALA A 199 -1.60 14.46 -23.78
N ASP A 200 -2.46 14.32 -24.79
CA ASP A 200 -3.72 13.56 -24.67
C ASP A 200 -3.43 12.05 -24.45
N SER A 201 -2.51 11.47 -25.23
CA SER A 201 -2.06 10.09 -25.01
C SER A 201 -1.46 9.89 -23.62
N LEU A 202 -0.67 10.85 -23.14
CA LEU A 202 -0.08 10.81 -21.81
C LEU A 202 -1.14 10.93 -20.70
N ILE A 203 -2.14 11.80 -20.85
CA ILE A 203 -3.26 11.93 -19.91
C ILE A 203 -4.03 10.61 -19.79
N LYS A 204 -4.24 9.90 -20.91
CA LYS A 204 -4.86 8.58 -20.88
C LYS A 204 -4.05 7.56 -20.09
N ILE A 205 -2.74 7.53 -20.29
CA ILE A 205 -1.83 6.65 -19.53
C ILE A 205 -1.88 6.98 -18.03
N ALA A 206 -1.90 8.27 -17.69
CA ALA A 206 -2.04 8.71 -16.30
C ALA A 206 -3.39 8.29 -15.70
N ALA A 207 -4.48 8.32 -16.47
CA ALA A 207 -5.80 7.89 -16.04
C ALA A 207 -5.87 6.39 -15.72
N GLU A 208 -5.25 5.56 -16.56
CA GLU A 208 -5.17 4.10 -16.36
C GLU A 208 -4.29 3.74 -15.15
N ARG A 209 -3.31 4.60 -14.84
CA ARG A 209 -2.37 4.41 -13.73
C ARG A 209 -2.96 4.81 -12.38
N ASP A 210 -3.52 6.01 -12.30
CA ASP A 210 -4.06 6.59 -11.07
C ASP A 210 -5.20 7.56 -11.37
N ILE A 211 -6.40 7.01 -11.37
CA ILE A 211 -7.63 7.73 -11.69
C ILE A 211 -7.98 8.81 -10.65
N ARG A 212 -7.52 8.64 -9.40
CA ARG A 212 -7.74 9.62 -8.33
C ARG A 212 -6.81 10.82 -8.48
N LYS A 213 -5.54 10.57 -8.82
CA LYS A 213 -4.62 11.65 -9.18
C LYS A 213 -5.14 12.42 -10.41
N LEU A 214 -5.67 11.73 -11.42
CA LEU A 214 -6.31 12.40 -12.56
C LEU A 214 -7.47 13.31 -12.11
N TYR A 215 -8.35 12.81 -11.23
CA TYR A 215 -9.46 13.58 -10.65
C TYR A 215 -8.98 14.88 -9.99
N ASP A 216 -7.92 14.83 -9.18
CA ASP A 216 -7.39 16.01 -8.49
C ASP A 216 -6.86 17.07 -9.47
N TYR A 217 -6.18 16.62 -10.53
CA TYR A 217 -5.69 17.51 -11.59
C TYR A 217 -6.83 18.05 -12.44
N ALA A 218 -7.90 17.28 -12.68
CA ALA A 218 -9.09 17.73 -13.39
C ALA A 218 -9.86 18.81 -12.61
N ALA A 219 -9.91 18.72 -11.27
CA ALA A 219 -10.55 19.70 -10.40
C ALA A 219 -9.83 21.06 -10.37
N SER A 220 -8.56 21.09 -10.76
CA SER A 220 -7.73 22.29 -10.74
C SER A 220 -8.11 23.29 -11.84
N ARG A 221 -8.24 24.57 -11.47
CA ARG A 221 -8.53 25.68 -12.41
C ARG A 221 -7.28 26.19 -13.13
N ASN A 222 -6.61 25.31 -13.88
CA ASN A 222 -5.43 25.66 -14.67
C ASN A 222 -5.52 25.09 -16.11
N ALA A 223 -4.49 25.34 -16.92
CA ALA A 223 -4.45 24.90 -18.31
C ALA A 223 -4.55 23.37 -18.45
N LEU A 224 -3.84 22.61 -17.60
CA LEU A 224 -3.92 21.15 -17.60
C LEU A 224 -5.32 20.65 -17.19
N GLY A 225 -5.90 21.18 -16.11
CA GLY A 225 -7.25 20.80 -15.69
C GLY A 225 -8.31 21.12 -16.76
N THR A 226 -8.12 22.19 -17.53
CA THR A 226 -8.96 22.49 -18.70
C THR A 226 -8.77 21.48 -19.83
N LYS A 227 -7.53 21.08 -20.10
CA LYS A 227 -7.22 20.04 -21.08
C LYS A 227 -7.82 18.69 -20.72
N ILE A 228 -7.72 18.27 -19.45
CA ILE A 228 -8.32 17.02 -18.95
C ILE A 228 -9.86 17.06 -19.08
N ARG A 229 -10.51 18.17 -18.75
CA ARG A 229 -11.98 18.32 -18.88
C ARG A 229 -12.47 18.25 -20.33
N ASN A 230 -11.66 18.71 -21.29
CA ASN A 230 -12.00 18.71 -22.72
C ASN A 230 -11.43 17.50 -23.47
N HIS A 231 -10.90 16.51 -22.76
CA HIS A 231 -10.20 15.37 -23.37
C HIS A 231 -11.15 14.51 -24.22
N PRO A 232 -10.69 13.90 -25.34
CA PRO A 232 -11.57 13.09 -26.21
C PRO A 232 -11.88 11.68 -25.65
N ASP A 233 -11.04 11.14 -24.76
CA ASP A 233 -11.25 9.82 -24.14
C ASP A 233 -12.40 9.85 -23.11
N GLU A 234 -13.30 8.88 -23.20
CA GLU A 234 -14.50 8.79 -22.37
C GLU A 234 -14.21 8.59 -20.88
N THR A 235 -13.18 7.80 -20.54
CA THR A 235 -12.79 7.58 -19.14
C THR A 235 -12.31 8.87 -18.51
N VAL A 236 -11.43 9.58 -19.23
CA VAL A 236 -10.90 10.87 -18.80
C VAL A 236 -12.03 11.90 -18.63
N ARG A 237 -12.96 12.00 -19.58
CA ARG A 237 -14.12 12.91 -19.47
C ARG A 237 -15.01 12.58 -18.29
N THR A 238 -15.29 11.29 -18.05
CA THR A 238 -16.14 10.85 -16.95
C THR A 238 -15.56 11.28 -15.60
N VAL A 239 -14.26 11.03 -15.40
CA VAL A 239 -13.55 11.44 -14.19
C VAL A 239 -13.50 12.96 -14.06
N ALA A 240 -13.31 13.69 -15.16
CA ALA A 240 -13.30 15.14 -15.16
C ALA A 240 -14.69 15.75 -14.88
N ALA A 241 -15.77 15.10 -15.31
CA ALA A 241 -17.14 15.45 -14.96
C ALA A 241 -17.40 15.25 -13.46
N MET A 242 -16.93 14.14 -12.88
CA MET A 242 -16.97 13.93 -11.42
C MET A 242 -16.21 15.03 -10.67
N ALA A 243 -15.00 15.38 -11.12
CA ALA A 243 -14.17 16.42 -10.52
C ALA A 243 -14.79 17.82 -10.59
N SER A 244 -15.70 18.05 -11.54
CA SER A 244 -16.44 19.30 -11.68
C SER A 244 -17.70 19.36 -10.79
N SER A 245 -18.11 18.23 -10.20
CA SER A 245 -19.26 18.16 -9.28
C SER A 245 -18.86 18.46 -7.84
N LYS A 246 -19.71 19.19 -7.11
CA LYS A 246 -19.53 19.44 -5.66
C LYS A 246 -19.50 18.15 -4.83
N SER A 247 -20.11 17.08 -5.34
CA SER A 247 -20.19 15.77 -4.69
C SER A 247 -19.33 14.72 -5.40
N GLY A 248 -18.27 15.12 -6.10
CA GLY A 248 -17.45 14.25 -6.97
C GLY A 248 -17.01 12.93 -6.32
N GLN A 249 -16.72 12.95 -5.01
CA GLN A 249 -16.31 11.75 -4.28
C GLN A 249 -17.41 10.68 -4.16
N LEU A 250 -18.69 11.07 -4.23
CA LEU A 250 -19.84 10.17 -4.15
C LEU A 250 -20.07 9.36 -5.44
N TYR A 251 -19.35 9.64 -6.54
CA TYR A 251 -19.47 8.82 -7.75
C TYR A 251 -18.45 7.68 -7.80
N PHE A 252 -17.33 7.77 -7.06
CA PHE A 252 -16.27 6.74 -7.10
C PHE A 252 -16.76 5.31 -6.80
N PRO A 253 -17.67 5.07 -5.83
CA PRO A 253 -18.21 3.73 -5.59
C PRO A 253 -18.83 3.07 -6.84
N PHE A 254 -19.26 3.89 -7.80
CA PHE A 254 -19.98 3.46 -9.00
C PHE A 254 -19.17 3.63 -10.28
N LEU A 255 -17.92 4.08 -10.20
CA LEU A 255 -17.14 4.50 -11.36
C LEU A 255 -17.08 3.44 -12.46
N ASP A 256 -16.81 2.18 -12.12
CA ASP A 256 -16.77 1.08 -13.10
C ASP A 256 -18.13 0.88 -13.81
N ASN A 257 -19.24 0.97 -13.08
CA ASN A 257 -20.58 0.90 -13.67
C ASN A 257 -20.93 2.13 -14.50
N VAL A 258 -20.45 3.32 -14.12
CA VAL A 258 -20.62 4.55 -14.91
C VAL A 258 -19.87 4.43 -16.23
N LEU A 259 -18.59 4.03 -16.19
CA LEU A 259 -17.76 3.82 -17.39
C LEU A 259 -18.31 2.73 -18.32
N LYS A 260 -19.04 1.74 -17.78
CA LYS A 260 -19.71 0.68 -18.56
C LYS A 260 -21.13 1.04 -18.98
N GLY A 261 -21.60 2.26 -18.70
CA GLY A 261 -22.94 2.72 -19.05
C GLY A 261 -24.08 1.99 -18.32
N LYS A 262 -23.79 1.25 -17.24
CA LYS A 262 -24.80 0.52 -16.44
C LYS A 262 -25.61 1.45 -15.53
N ILE A 263 -24.98 2.53 -15.07
CA ILE A 263 -25.61 3.59 -14.28
C ILE A 263 -25.12 4.93 -14.78
N ARG A 264 -25.99 5.94 -14.78
CA ARG A 264 -25.59 7.31 -15.14
C ARG A 264 -25.38 8.14 -13.88
N MET A 265 -24.56 9.19 -13.98
CA MET A 265 -24.31 10.09 -12.84
C MET A 265 -25.59 10.73 -12.32
N GLU A 266 -26.55 11.03 -13.21
CA GLU A 266 -27.86 11.60 -12.84
C GLU A 266 -28.70 10.63 -12.01
N ASP A 267 -28.54 9.32 -12.20
CA ASP A 267 -29.26 8.32 -11.41
C ASP A 267 -28.66 8.21 -10.00
N ILE A 268 -27.36 8.48 -9.84
CA ILE A 268 -26.70 8.60 -8.53
C ILE A 268 -27.13 9.90 -7.85
N ASP A 269 -27.21 11.01 -8.59
CA ASP A 269 -27.62 12.32 -8.05
C ASP A 269 -29.02 12.31 -7.42
N LYS A 270 -29.94 11.46 -7.90
CA LYS A 270 -31.27 11.29 -7.32
C LYS A 270 -31.28 10.72 -5.90
N VAL A 271 -30.23 9.98 -5.52
CA VAL A 271 -30.19 9.22 -4.26
C VAL A 271 -29.05 9.63 -3.34
N LYS A 272 -28.00 10.30 -3.82
CA LYS A 272 -26.77 10.59 -3.06
C LYS A 272 -26.98 11.39 -1.76
N ASP A 273 -28.03 12.22 -1.71
CA ASP A 273 -28.36 13.04 -0.54
C ASP A 273 -29.31 12.30 0.43
N ASN A 274 -29.69 11.06 0.12
CA ASN A 274 -30.47 10.17 0.98
C ASN A 274 -29.64 8.94 1.33
N ASP A 275 -29.07 8.93 2.53
CA ASP A 275 -28.17 7.86 2.98
C ASP A 275 -28.77 6.45 2.89
N PHE A 276 -30.07 6.31 3.13
CA PHE A 276 -30.76 5.03 3.01
C PHE A 276 -30.76 4.53 1.55
N GLN A 277 -31.18 5.39 0.61
CA GLN A 277 -31.25 5.03 -0.82
C GLN A 277 -29.85 4.87 -1.44
N TYR A 278 -28.91 5.71 -1.00
CA TYR A 278 -27.53 5.64 -1.44
C TYR A 278 -26.83 4.36 -0.96
N PHE A 279 -27.05 3.95 0.29
CA PHE A 279 -26.55 2.67 0.82
C PHE A 279 -27.12 1.48 0.03
N ARG A 280 -28.43 1.49 -0.25
CA ARG A 280 -29.08 0.49 -1.11
C ARG A 280 -28.44 0.40 -2.49
N LEU A 281 -28.17 1.54 -3.13
CA LEU A 281 -27.51 1.57 -4.43
C LEU A 281 -26.10 0.97 -4.37
N MET A 282 -25.34 1.26 -3.31
CA MET A 282 -24.01 0.69 -3.09
C MET A 282 -24.05 -0.81 -2.85
N VAL A 283 -25.00 -1.31 -2.04
CA VAL A 283 -25.19 -2.76 -1.82
C VAL A 283 -25.46 -3.48 -3.14
N ASN A 284 -26.38 -2.96 -3.97
CA ASN A 284 -26.65 -3.54 -5.28
C ASN A 284 -25.42 -3.54 -6.19
N THR A 285 -24.64 -2.46 -6.14
CA THR A 285 -23.38 -2.35 -6.89
C THR A 285 -22.34 -3.38 -6.41
N ARG A 286 -22.21 -3.57 -5.09
CA ARG A 286 -21.29 -4.54 -4.49
C ARG A 286 -21.66 -5.97 -4.86
N VAL A 287 -22.95 -6.30 -4.85
CA VAL A 287 -23.45 -7.62 -5.27
C VAL A 287 -23.14 -7.88 -6.76
N ASP A 288 -23.32 -6.89 -7.65
CA ASP A 288 -22.93 -7.02 -9.06
C ASP A 288 -21.41 -7.23 -9.22
N TYR A 289 -20.60 -6.49 -8.47
CA TYR A 289 -19.13 -6.61 -8.54
C TYR A 289 -18.66 -7.96 -7.98
N ALA A 290 -19.22 -8.43 -6.88
CA ALA A 290 -18.93 -9.74 -6.32
C ALA A 290 -19.25 -10.87 -7.31
N ARG A 291 -20.39 -10.79 -8.00
CA ARG A 291 -20.75 -11.74 -9.06
C ARG A 291 -19.72 -11.80 -10.19
N ARG A 292 -19.14 -10.64 -10.57
CA ARG A 292 -18.16 -10.55 -11.66
C ARG A 292 -16.79 -11.15 -11.32
N LEU A 293 -16.44 -11.21 -10.04
CA LEU A 293 -15.23 -11.89 -9.58
C LEU A 293 -15.29 -13.41 -9.81
N LEU A 294 -16.49 -13.97 -9.86
CA LEU A 294 -16.72 -15.40 -10.07
C LEU A 294 -16.61 -15.79 -11.56
N PRO A 295 -16.33 -17.08 -11.85
CA PRO A 295 -16.45 -17.61 -13.21
C PRO A 295 -17.88 -17.42 -13.77
N PRO A 296 -18.04 -17.20 -15.09
CA PRO A 296 -16.99 -17.19 -16.11
C PRO A 296 -16.26 -15.85 -16.25
N THR A 297 -16.78 -14.76 -15.67
CA THR A 297 -16.31 -13.39 -15.92
C THR A 297 -14.91 -13.10 -15.38
N ARG A 298 -14.63 -13.46 -14.12
CA ARG A 298 -13.32 -13.26 -13.45
C ARG A 298 -12.75 -11.83 -13.59
N ASP A 299 -13.62 -10.83 -13.53
CA ASP A 299 -13.32 -9.41 -13.71
C ASP A 299 -13.26 -8.68 -12.35
N THR A 300 -12.31 -7.75 -12.21
CA THR A 300 -12.16 -6.89 -11.02
C THR A 300 -12.63 -5.48 -11.36
N ALA A 301 -13.67 -5.00 -10.67
CA ALA A 301 -14.18 -3.65 -10.88
C ALA A 301 -13.21 -2.56 -10.39
N PHE A 302 -13.16 -1.43 -11.09
CA PHE A 302 -12.47 -0.23 -10.61
C PHE A 302 -13.09 0.28 -9.30
N GLU A 303 -12.24 0.85 -8.42
CA GLU A 303 -12.66 1.52 -7.18
C GLU A 303 -13.50 0.67 -6.22
N MET A 304 -13.33 -0.67 -6.26
CA MET A 304 -13.98 -1.61 -5.32
C MET A 304 -13.71 -1.26 -3.85
N GLN A 305 -12.51 -0.75 -3.54
CA GLN A 305 -12.17 -0.29 -2.19
C GLN A 305 -12.99 0.95 -1.80
N ALA A 306 -13.15 1.93 -2.70
CA ALA A 306 -13.95 3.12 -2.44
C ALA A 306 -15.41 2.78 -2.14
N LEU A 307 -15.94 1.79 -2.87
CA LEU A 307 -17.26 1.24 -2.63
C LEU A 307 -17.36 0.65 -1.22
N THR A 308 -16.44 -0.25 -0.84
CA THR A 308 -16.43 -0.85 0.49
C THR A 308 -16.31 0.20 1.60
N ASP A 309 -15.38 1.15 1.48
CA ASP A 309 -15.15 2.17 2.50
C ASP A 309 -16.36 3.10 2.67
N MET A 310 -17.03 3.46 1.56
CA MET A 310 -18.25 4.26 1.62
C MET A 310 -19.42 3.47 2.21
N MET A 311 -19.58 2.19 1.82
CA MET A 311 -20.60 1.32 2.40
C MET A 311 -20.41 1.15 3.91
N ALA A 312 -19.17 0.92 4.36
CA ALA A 312 -18.87 0.75 5.77
C ALA A 312 -19.16 2.01 6.58
N ARG A 313 -18.75 3.19 6.07
CA ARG A 313 -19.11 4.48 6.70
C ARG A 313 -20.61 4.65 6.81
N LYS A 314 -21.38 4.45 5.73
CA LYS A 314 -22.84 4.60 5.79
C LYS A 314 -23.51 3.55 6.67
N ALA A 315 -23.04 2.30 6.66
CA ALA A 315 -23.52 1.25 7.57
C ALA A 315 -23.36 1.66 9.03
N LYS A 316 -22.17 2.14 9.41
CA LYS A 316 -21.85 2.56 10.78
C LYS A 316 -22.59 3.83 11.19
N ASP A 317 -22.36 4.91 10.43
CA ASP A 317 -22.80 6.26 10.80
C ASP A 317 -24.32 6.41 10.77
N TYR A 318 -24.98 5.88 9.74
CA TYR A 318 -26.42 6.12 9.52
C TYR A 318 -27.32 5.05 10.17
N PHE A 319 -26.85 3.80 10.28
CA PHE A 319 -27.67 2.69 10.78
C PHE A 319 -27.22 2.21 12.16
N ILE A 320 -25.99 1.73 12.29
CA ILE A 320 -25.55 0.98 13.47
C ILE A 320 -25.46 1.88 14.71
N ARG A 321 -24.83 3.04 14.59
CA ARG A 321 -24.71 3.97 15.72
C ARG A 321 -26.06 4.42 16.23
N GLU A 322 -27.06 4.61 15.36
CA GLU A 322 -28.42 4.94 15.81
C GLU A 322 -29.06 3.80 16.60
N ILE A 323 -29.08 2.57 16.06
CA ILE A 323 -29.73 1.44 16.75
C ILE A 323 -29.01 1.04 18.05
N ASN A 324 -27.70 1.33 18.14
CA ASN A 324 -26.90 1.20 19.35
C ASN A 324 -27.21 2.32 20.36
N ALA A 325 -27.29 3.58 19.91
CA ALA A 325 -27.65 4.70 20.80
C ALA A 325 -29.02 4.50 21.46
N LEU A 326 -29.93 3.82 20.78
CA LEU A 326 -31.26 3.47 21.29
C LEU A 326 -31.29 2.13 22.06
N HIS A 327 -30.17 1.61 22.56
CA HIS A 327 -30.10 0.27 23.17
C HIS A 327 -30.98 0.09 24.42
N ALA A 328 -31.16 1.14 25.23
CA ALA A 328 -32.05 1.15 26.39
C ALA A 328 -33.54 1.24 26.03
N ASN A 329 -33.88 1.51 24.76
CA ASN A 329 -35.27 1.58 24.32
C ASN A 329 -35.82 0.19 24.02
N GLU A 330 -36.73 -0.30 24.88
CA GLU A 330 -37.36 -1.61 24.74
C GLU A 330 -38.32 -1.72 23.55
N ASN A 331 -38.81 -0.59 23.02
CA ASN A 331 -39.71 -0.59 21.86
C ASN A 331 -38.94 -0.78 20.55
N GLU A 332 -38.95 -2.03 20.05
CA GLU A 332 -38.26 -2.39 18.81
C GLU A 332 -38.66 -1.51 17.59
N ASN A 333 -39.90 -1.01 17.52
CA ASN A 333 -40.36 -0.17 16.41
C ASN A 333 -39.71 1.21 16.41
N VAL A 334 -39.29 1.69 17.58
CA VAL A 334 -38.56 2.95 17.73
C VAL A 334 -37.07 2.68 17.52
N ARG A 335 -36.50 1.74 18.30
CA ARG A 335 -35.07 1.42 18.27
C ARG A 335 -34.58 1.05 16.87
N PHE A 336 -35.32 0.19 16.16
CA PHE A 336 -34.88 -0.35 14.88
C PHE A 336 -35.51 0.36 13.68
N LYS A 337 -36.09 1.55 13.88
CA LYS A 337 -36.76 2.29 12.81
C LYS A 337 -35.85 2.56 11.60
N ARG A 338 -34.56 2.85 11.84
CA ARG A 338 -33.57 3.15 10.79
C ARG A 338 -33.30 1.99 9.85
N ILE A 339 -33.43 0.75 10.32
CA ILE A 339 -33.21 -0.45 9.52
C ILE A 339 -34.52 -1.01 8.94
N GLU A 340 -35.64 -0.30 9.13
CA GLU A 340 -36.93 -0.68 8.58
C GLU A 340 -36.93 -0.56 7.05
N GLY A 341 -37.47 -1.55 6.35
CA GLY A 341 -37.48 -1.59 4.89
C GLY A 341 -36.17 -1.98 4.20
N LEU A 342 -35.08 -2.27 4.93
CA LEU A 342 -33.87 -2.86 4.35
C LEU A 342 -34.09 -4.30 3.88
N THR A 343 -33.45 -4.70 2.78
CA THR A 343 -33.50 -6.07 2.25
C THR A 343 -32.62 -7.03 3.07
N PRO A 344 -32.80 -8.36 2.94
CA PRO A 344 -31.88 -9.34 3.55
C PRO A 344 -30.41 -9.10 3.19
N GLN A 345 -30.11 -8.72 1.94
CA GLN A 345 -28.76 -8.40 1.47
C GLN A 345 -28.21 -7.13 2.15
N GLU A 346 -29.04 -6.08 2.25
CA GLU A 346 -28.63 -4.83 2.93
C GLU A 346 -28.34 -5.06 4.41
N LEU A 347 -29.18 -5.84 5.10
CA LEU A 347 -28.97 -6.23 6.50
C LEU A 347 -27.73 -7.14 6.67
N TYR A 348 -27.46 -8.03 5.70
CA TYR A 348 -26.23 -8.82 5.65
C TYR A 348 -24.98 -7.92 5.61
N TYR A 349 -25.01 -6.90 4.73
CA TYR A 349 -23.90 -5.95 4.64
C TYR A 349 -23.77 -5.06 5.87
N LEU A 350 -24.86 -4.72 6.57
CA LEU A 350 -24.77 -4.05 7.88
C LEU A 350 -24.02 -4.89 8.91
N ILE A 351 -24.27 -6.20 8.97
CA ILE A 351 -23.56 -7.10 9.90
C ILE A 351 -22.05 -7.11 9.59
N VAL A 352 -21.67 -7.39 8.34
CA VAL A 352 -20.24 -7.60 8.02
C VAL A 352 -19.44 -6.30 7.96
N LEU A 353 -20.05 -5.17 7.61
CA LEU A 353 -19.35 -3.88 7.57
C LEU A 353 -19.39 -3.12 8.90
N GLY A 354 -20.14 -3.63 9.87
CA GLY A 354 -20.34 -3.07 11.19
C GLY A 354 -19.69 -3.85 12.33
N GLU A 355 -18.82 -4.81 12.01
CA GLU A 355 -18.31 -5.81 12.95
C GLU A 355 -17.66 -5.24 14.22
N ASP A 356 -17.08 -4.05 14.10
CA ASP A 356 -16.31 -3.35 15.14
C ASP A 356 -17.16 -2.40 16.00
N GLU A 357 -18.41 -2.11 15.62
CA GLU A 357 -19.26 -1.15 16.34
C GLU A 357 -20.60 -1.74 16.80
N ILE A 358 -21.12 -2.79 16.17
CA ILE A 358 -22.46 -3.29 16.47
C ILE A 358 -22.55 -3.94 17.86
N TYR A 359 -23.52 -3.54 18.70
CA TYR A 359 -23.72 -4.17 20.00
C TYR A 359 -24.40 -5.55 19.86
N THR A 360 -24.22 -6.42 20.86
CA THR A 360 -24.84 -7.75 20.90
C THR A 360 -26.35 -7.72 20.65
N SER A 361 -27.08 -6.87 21.37
CA SER A 361 -28.55 -6.77 21.22
C SER A 361 -28.96 -6.22 19.85
N SER A 362 -28.18 -5.30 19.28
CA SER A 362 -28.38 -4.76 17.94
C SER A 362 -28.14 -5.82 16.86
N TYR A 363 -27.03 -6.56 16.96
CA TYR A 363 -26.71 -7.66 16.06
C TYR A 363 -27.82 -8.71 16.02
N LEU A 364 -28.28 -9.17 17.19
CA LEU A 364 -29.30 -10.22 17.29
C LEU A 364 -30.60 -9.79 16.59
N ASN A 365 -30.99 -8.52 16.69
CA ASN A 365 -32.17 -8.01 16.01
C ASN A 365 -31.96 -7.90 14.49
N VAL A 366 -30.82 -7.40 14.03
CA VAL A 366 -30.48 -7.33 12.59
C VAL A 366 -30.45 -8.74 11.98
N TYR A 367 -29.81 -9.70 12.64
CA TYR A 367 -29.74 -11.11 12.24
C TYR A 367 -31.14 -11.74 12.13
N LYS A 368 -31.98 -11.55 13.16
CA LYS A 368 -33.38 -12.01 13.15
C LYS A 368 -34.16 -11.44 11.95
N ARG A 369 -34.01 -10.14 11.68
CA ARG A 369 -34.70 -9.44 10.59
C ARG A 369 -34.29 -9.91 9.21
N ILE A 370 -33.05 -10.38 9.01
CA ILE A 370 -32.63 -10.99 7.75
C ILE A 370 -33.58 -12.13 7.39
N PHE A 371 -33.74 -13.10 8.28
CA PHE A 371 -34.57 -14.28 8.01
C PHE A 371 -36.07 -13.97 7.99
N GLN A 372 -36.54 -13.01 8.80
CA GLN A 372 -37.94 -12.57 8.75
C GLN A 372 -38.32 -11.94 7.42
N ARG A 373 -37.38 -11.29 6.72
CA ARG A 373 -37.61 -10.62 5.44
C ARG A 373 -37.34 -11.52 4.23
N MET A 374 -36.81 -12.72 4.43
CA MET A 374 -36.63 -13.70 3.37
C MET A 374 -37.93 -14.46 3.13
N ALA A 375 -38.34 -14.61 1.87
CA ALA A 375 -39.47 -15.46 1.51
C ALA A 375 -39.26 -16.92 1.94
N THR A 376 -38.03 -17.40 1.79
CA THR A 376 -37.59 -18.71 2.29
C THR A 376 -36.39 -18.47 3.21
N PRO A 377 -36.51 -18.63 4.54
CA PRO A 377 -35.50 -18.24 5.52
C PRO A 377 -34.32 -19.22 5.60
N ARG A 378 -33.68 -19.48 4.46
CA ARG A 378 -32.54 -20.37 4.32
C ARG A 378 -31.24 -19.60 4.22
N SER A 379 -30.28 -19.96 5.05
CA SER A 379 -28.97 -19.30 5.12
C SER A 379 -28.11 -19.55 3.87
N ASP A 380 -28.23 -20.70 3.22
CA ASP A 380 -27.54 -20.95 1.94
C ASP A 380 -28.04 -20.02 0.82
N SER A 381 -29.35 -19.75 0.79
CA SER A 381 -29.97 -18.82 -0.15
C SER A 381 -29.53 -17.37 0.12
N LEU A 382 -29.34 -16.99 1.38
CA LEU A 382 -28.79 -15.69 1.74
C LEU A 382 -27.38 -15.51 1.16
N LEU A 383 -26.48 -16.47 1.40
CA LEU A 383 -25.10 -16.40 0.90
C LEU A 383 -25.04 -16.38 -0.63
N MET A 384 -25.90 -17.16 -1.29
CA MET A 384 -26.01 -17.13 -2.75
C MET A 384 -26.50 -15.78 -3.26
N SER A 385 -27.43 -15.12 -2.56
CA SER A 385 -27.97 -13.81 -2.97
C SER A 385 -26.94 -12.68 -2.96
N VAL A 386 -25.83 -12.85 -2.24
CA VAL A 386 -24.67 -11.94 -2.20
C VAL A 386 -23.42 -12.52 -2.87
N ASN A 387 -23.57 -13.61 -3.65
CA ASN A 387 -22.48 -14.29 -4.36
C ASN A 387 -21.33 -14.76 -3.45
N GLY A 388 -21.62 -15.06 -2.19
CA GLY A 388 -20.63 -15.45 -1.19
C GLY A 388 -19.69 -14.31 -0.75
N ASP A 389 -19.97 -13.07 -1.10
CA ASP A 389 -19.17 -11.91 -0.68
C ASP A 389 -19.16 -11.78 0.85
N TYR A 390 -17.99 -11.57 1.46
CA TYR A 390 -17.80 -11.51 2.92
C TYR A 390 -18.33 -12.71 3.72
N PHE A 391 -18.53 -13.89 3.11
CA PHE A 391 -19.15 -15.01 3.83
C PHE A 391 -18.34 -15.43 5.08
N ARG A 392 -17.00 -15.38 5.03
CA ARG A 392 -16.16 -15.69 6.19
C ARG A 392 -16.39 -14.72 7.34
N LYS A 393 -16.41 -13.42 7.04
CA LYS A 393 -16.74 -12.38 8.01
C LYS A 393 -18.13 -12.58 8.60
N PHE A 394 -19.12 -12.95 7.79
CA PHE A 394 -20.45 -13.26 8.31
C PHE A 394 -20.44 -14.47 9.26
N ILE A 395 -19.68 -15.53 8.95
CA ILE A 395 -19.52 -16.70 9.83
C ILE A 395 -18.80 -16.33 11.13
N LYS A 396 -17.75 -15.49 11.07
CA LYS A 396 -17.10 -14.92 12.26
C LYS A 396 -18.10 -14.19 13.13
N MET A 397 -18.91 -13.30 12.55
CA MET A 397 -19.96 -12.58 13.28
C MET A 397 -20.97 -13.56 13.90
N ALA A 398 -21.45 -14.55 13.14
CA ALA A 398 -22.37 -15.54 13.68
C ALA A 398 -21.78 -16.39 14.81
N ALA A 399 -20.47 -16.70 14.75
CA ALA A 399 -19.77 -17.39 15.82
C ALA A 399 -19.65 -16.51 17.07
N GLY A 400 -19.17 -15.26 16.93
CA GLY A 400 -18.95 -14.33 18.04
C GLY A 400 -20.23 -13.95 18.79
N TYR A 401 -21.36 -13.87 18.08
CA TYR A 401 -22.67 -13.56 18.66
C TYR A 401 -23.53 -14.79 18.93
N ASN A 402 -22.95 -16.00 18.91
CA ASN A 402 -23.61 -17.26 19.25
C ASN A 402 -24.83 -17.65 18.37
N THR A 403 -24.88 -17.19 17.11
CA THR A 403 -25.93 -17.52 16.13
C THR A 403 -25.47 -18.51 15.06
N LEU A 404 -24.22 -18.96 15.07
CA LEU A 404 -23.69 -19.88 14.05
C LEU A 404 -24.48 -21.20 13.96
N ASN A 405 -24.83 -21.81 15.09
CA ASN A 405 -25.60 -23.06 15.07
C ASN A 405 -27.00 -22.87 14.45
N ASP A 406 -27.69 -21.78 14.77
CA ASP A 406 -28.96 -21.41 14.14
C ASP A 406 -28.76 -21.19 12.63
N PHE A 407 -27.72 -20.44 12.25
CA PHE A 407 -27.39 -20.18 10.85
C PHE A 407 -27.18 -21.47 10.05
N LEU A 408 -26.39 -22.41 10.58
CA LEU A 408 -26.11 -23.68 9.91
C LEU A 408 -27.36 -24.58 9.84
N SER A 409 -28.18 -24.58 10.89
CA SER A 409 -29.44 -25.36 10.91
C SER A 409 -30.46 -24.92 9.86
N ARG A 410 -30.37 -23.67 9.38
CA ARG A 410 -31.22 -23.12 8.30
C ARG A 410 -30.75 -23.52 6.90
N MET A 411 -29.66 -24.28 6.77
CA MET A 411 -29.14 -24.71 5.46
C MET A 411 -29.84 -25.98 4.95
N GLY A 412 -29.73 -26.21 3.64
CA GLY A 412 -30.04 -27.51 3.06
C GLY A 412 -29.13 -28.61 3.59
N LYS A 413 -29.63 -29.86 3.58
CA LYS A 413 -28.85 -31.03 3.96
C LYS A 413 -27.49 -31.06 3.23
N GLY A 414 -26.39 -31.08 3.98
CA GLY A 414 -25.01 -31.16 3.46
C GLY A 414 -24.37 -29.83 3.05
N ASN A 415 -25.15 -28.74 2.98
CA ASN A 415 -24.62 -27.41 2.64
C ASN A 415 -23.83 -26.79 3.80
N ASP A 416 -24.19 -27.12 5.04
CA ASP A 416 -23.48 -26.76 6.27
C ASP A 416 -22.03 -27.26 6.27
N SER A 417 -21.82 -28.55 5.97
CA SER A 417 -20.50 -29.15 5.88
C SER A 417 -19.67 -28.53 4.75
N THR A 418 -20.33 -28.24 3.62
CA THR A 418 -19.69 -27.56 2.48
C THR A 418 -19.26 -26.14 2.84
N LEU A 419 -20.12 -25.40 3.55
CA LEU A 419 -19.82 -24.05 4.02
C LEU A 419 -18.63 -24.04 4.98
N ILE A 420 -18.63 -24.90 6.01
CA ILE A 420 -17.53 -24.95 6.98
C ILE A 420 -16.22 -25.35 6.30
N LYS A 421 -16.27 -26.25 5.31
CA LYS A 421 -15.09 -26.54 4.49
C LYS A 421 -14.63 -25.31 3.71
N ALA A 422 -15.54 -24.64 3.00
CA ALA A 422 -15.26 -23.40 2.28
C ALA A 422 -14.68 -22.31 3.21
N PHE A 423 -15.17 -22.24 4.44
CA PHE A 423 -14.73 -21.33 5.51
C PHE A 423 -13.28 -21.57 5.93
N VAL A 424 -12.65 -22.68 5.60
CA VAL A 424 -11.23 -22.94 5.94
C VAL A 424 -10.33 -23.01 4.71
N ILE A 425 -10.81 -23.51 3.58
CA ILE A 425 -9.96 -23.71 2.40
C ILE A 425 -9.73 -22.41 1.60
N GLY A 426 -8.60 -22.33 0.90
CA GLY A 426 -8.32 -21.27 -0.07
C GLY A 426 -7.88 -19.93 0.53
N LEU A 427 -7.51 -19.88 1.81
CA LEU A 427 -7.04 -18.65 2.48
C LEU A 427 -5.75 -18.12 1.84
N GLU A 428 -4.97 -18.99 1.21
CA GLU A 428 -3.75 -18.65 0.49
C GLU A 428 -3.99 -17.96 -0.87
N ARG A 429 -5.22 -17.98 -1.38
CA ARG A 429 -5.55 -17.58 -2.76
C ARG A 429 -5.82 -16.10 -2.93
N SER A 430 -5.85 -15.33 -1.84
CA SER A 430 -5.97 -13.87 -1.93
C SER A 430 -4.85 -13.29 -2.80
N LYS A 431 -5.23 -12.61 -3.89
CA LYS A 431 -4.32 -12.01 -4.88
C LYS A 431 -3.53 -10.85 -4.29
N ASP A 432 -4.09 -10.17 -3.30
CA ASP A 432 -3.37 -9.17 -2.52
C ASP A 432 -2.43 -9.88 -1.54
N ARG A 433 -1.13 -9.58 -1.65
CA ARG A 433 -0.10 -10.16 -0.78
C ARG A 433 -0.25 -9.70 0.68
N GLY A 434 -0.87 -8.54 0.93
CA GLY A 434 -1.10 -7.99 2.27
C GLY A 434 -2.45 -8.36 2.88
N ASN A 435 -3.44 -8.75 2.06
CA ASN A 435 -4.76 -9.09 2.59
C ASN A 435 -4.76 -10.50 3.22
N LEU A 436 -4.80 -10.51 4.55
CA LEU A 436 -4.92 -11.68 5.43
C LEU A 436 -6.28 -11.73 6.15
N GLU A 437 -7.21 -10.84 5.82
CA GLU A 437 -8.50 -10.65 6.50
C GLU A 437 -9.28 -11.97 6.61
N ASP A 438 -9.37 -12.72 5.50
CA ASP A 438 -10.01 -14.05 5.48
C ASP A 438 -9.40 -15.04 6.48
N ALA A 439 -8.07 -15.01 6.67
CA ALA A 439 -7.40 -15.90 7.62
C ALA A 439 -7.57 -15.42 9.06
N VAL A 440 -7.61 -14.10 9.27
CA VAL A 440 -7.91 -13.49 10.57
C VAL A 440 -9.35 -13.80 10.98
N ASP A 441 -10.33 -13.66 10.08
CA ASP A 441 -11.73 -13.98 10.37
C ASP A 441 -11.91 -15.45 10.80
N VAL A 442 -11.17 -16.37 10.17
CA VAL A 442 -11.14 -17.78 10.54
C VAL A 442 -10.50 -17.98 11.91
N ALA A 443 -9.38 -17.29 12.18
CA ALA A 443 -8.69 -17.36 13.46
C ALA A 443 -9.58 -16.88 14.61
N ASP A 444 -10.17 -15.69 14.46
CA ASP A 444 -10.99 -15.02 15.47
C ASP A 444 -12.25 -15.83 15.81
N SER A 445 -12.83 -16.52 14.82
CA SER A 445 -14.04 -17.31 15.03
C SER A 445 -13.80 -18.58 15.86
N TYR A 446 -12.58 -19.13 15.87
CA TYR A 446 -12.36 -20.51 16.29
C TYR A 446 -12.66 -20.77 17.75
N SER A 447 -12.26 -19.86 18.66
CA SER A 447 -12.52 -20.04 20.10
C SER A 447 -14.01 -20.12 20.38
N SER A 448 -14.79 -19.19 19.82
CA SER A 448 -16.26 -19.16 19.96
C SER A 448 -16.90 -20.42 19.36
N ILE A 449 -16.40 -20.91 18.22
CA ILE A 449 -16.87 -22.17 17.62
C ILE A 449 -16.51 -23.37 18.51
N MET A 450 -15.30 -23.41 19.06
CA MET A 450 -14.84 -24.50 19.94
C MET A 450 -15.70 -24.60 21.19
N ASP A 451 -16.04 -23.48 21.81
CA ASP A 451 -16.86 -23.44 23.02
C ASP A 451 -18.31 -23.85 22.76
N LYS A 452 -18.89 -23.44 21.61
CA LYS A 452 -20.32 -23.65 21.31
C LYS A 452 -20.60 -24.88 20.44
N ASN A 453 -19.61 -25.35 19.68
CA ASN A 453 -19.73 -26.51 18.80
C ASN A 453 -18.36 -27.21 18.60
N PRO A 454 -17.90 -28.00 19.60
CA PRO A 454 -16.61 -28.68 19.55
C PRO A 454 -16.43 -29.60 18.34
N ALA A 455 -17.52 -30.16 17.81
CA ALA A 455 -17.48 -31.02 16.63
C ALA A 455 -17.10 -30.24 15.36
N ILE A 456 -17.69 -29.06 15.16
CA ILE A 456 -17.34 -28.16 14.05
C ILE A 456 -15.91 -27.64 14.22
N ALA A 457 -15.49 -27.24 15.43
CA ALA A 457 -14.13 -26.79 15.67
C ALA A 457 -13.09 -27.88 15.34
N LYS A 458 -13.36 -29.13 15.74
CA LYS A 458 -12.52 -30.28 15.36
C LYS A 458 -12.44 -30.44 13.85
N TYR A 459 -13.57 -30.36 13.14
CA TYR A 459 -13.59 -30.44 11.68
C TYR A 459 -12.79 -29.32 11.01
N ILE A 460 -12.89 -28.09 11.52
CA ILE A 460 -12.11 -26.93 11.06
C ILE A 460 -10.61 -27.18 11.24
N LEU A 461 -10.19 -27.66 12.42
CA LEU A 461 -8.78 -27.98 12.69
C LEU A 461 -8.27 -29.08 11.73
N ASP A 462 -9.07 -30.11 11.48
CA ASP A 462 -8.70 -31.18 10.55
C ASP A 462 -8.59 -30.67 9.10
N GLU A 463 -9.44 -29.72 8.68
CA GLU A 463 -9.33 -29.07 7.37
C GLU A 463 -8.11 -28.13 7.28
N VAL A 464 -7.75 -27.44 8.36
CA VAL A 464 -6.50 -26.65 8.44
C VAL A 464 -5.29 -27.55 8.23
N LYS A 465 -5.22 -28.69 8.92
CA LYS A 465 -4.14 -29.68 8.78
C LYS A 465 -4.04 -30.23 7.36
N ARG A 466 -5.20 -30.58 6.76
CA ARG A 466 -5.27 -31.03 5.36
C ARG A 466 -4.82 -29.94 4.38
N SER A 467 -5.25 -28.70 4.59
CA SER A 467 -4.86 -27.56 3.76
C SER A 467 -3.37 -27.24 3.87
N TYR A 468 -2.78 -27.35 5.06
CA TYR A 468 -1.33 -27.25 5.25
C TYR A 468 -0.60 -28.31 4.43
N ALA A 469 -0.97 -29.59 4.54
CA ALA A 469 -0.35 -30.68 3.79
C ALA A 469 -0.46 -30.51 2.27
N VAL A 470 -1.59 -30.01 1.76
CA VAL A 470 -1.75 -29.65 0.33
C VAL A 470 -0.78 -28.54 -0.08
N ASN A 471 -0.65 -27.48 0.73
CA ASN A 471 0.24 -26.36 0.43
C ASN A 471 1.73 -26.73 0.53
N VAL A 472 2.09 -27.67 1.41
CA VAL A 472 3.44 -28.27 1.44
C VAL A 472 3.73 -29.00 0.14
N ARG A 473 2.83 -29.90 -0.29
CA ARG A 473 3.00 -30.65 -1.55
C ARG A 473 3.09 -29.74 -2.78
N ASN A 474 2.31 -28.66 -2.80
CA ASN A 474 2.30 -27.69 -3.90
C ASN A 474 3.40 -26.63 -3.80
N ASN A 475 4.29 -26.73 -2.80
CA ASN A 475 5.31 -25.73 -2.47
C ASN A 475 4.79 -24.28 -2.37
N ASN A 476 3.55 -24.10 -1.92
CA ASN A 476 2.95 -22.79 -1.75
C ASN A 476 3.42 -22.16 -0.43
N LYS A 477 4.36 -21.21 -0.52
CA LYS A 477 4.94 -20.54 0.66
C LYS A 477 3.88 -19.79 1.50
N LYS A 478 2.98 -19.04 0.86
CA LYS A 478 1.91 -18.28 1.56
C LYS A 478 0.99 -19.23 2.32
N GLY A 479 0.53 -20.30 1.65
CA GLY A 479 -0.34 -21.29 2.28
C GLY A 479 0.33 -22.05 3.42
N LYS A 480 1.61 -22.43 3.29
CA LYS A 480 2.37 -23.04 4.39
C LYS A 480 2.37 -22.16 5.64
N VAL A 481 2.64 -20.86 5.48
CA VAL A 481 2.66 -19.92 6.62
C VAL A 481 1.28 -19.78 7.24
N ILE A 482 0.26 -19.45 6.44
CA ILE A 482 -1.11 -19.23 6.94
C ILE A 482 -1.64 -20.45 7.69
N TYR A 483 -1.60 -21.63 7.08
CA TYR A 483 -2.18 -22.83 7.68
C TYR A 483 -1.36 -23.36 8.86
N ASN A 484 -0.04 -23.15 8.88
CA ASN A 484 0.78 -23.47 10.06
C ASN A 484 0.40 -22.56 11.25
N LEU A 485 0.27 -21.25 11.02
CA LEU A 485 -0.14 -20.32 12.09
C LEU A 485 -1.53 -20.67 12.64
N LEU A 486 -2.51 -20.91 11.75
CA LEU A 486 -3.85 -21.34 12.17
C LEU A 486 -3.81 -22.66 12.95
N GLN A 487 -3.04 -23.64 12.50
CA GLN A 487 -2.91 -24.91 13.21
C GLN A 487 -2.38 -24.69 14.63
N VAL A 488 -1.30 -23.91 14.77
CA VAL A 488 -0.69 -23.64 16.07
C VAL A 488 -1.66 -22.90 16.99
N LEU A 489 -2.36 -21.88 16.48
CA LEU A 489 -3.39 -21.14 17.23
C LEU A 489 -4.51 -22.06 17.72
N PHE A 490 -5.06 -22.89 16.82
CA PHE A 490 -6.19 -23.76 17.13
C PHE A 490 -5.82 -24.91 18.07
N GLU A 491 -4.60 -25.43 17.96
CA GLU A 491 -4.09 -26.42 18.91
C GLU A 491 -3.80 -25.81 20.29
N SER A 492 -3.46 -24.51 20.35
CA SER A 492 -3.22 -23.80 21.61
C SER A 492 -4.50 -23.40 22.35
N ALA A 493 -5.61 -23.20 21.64
CA ALA A 493 -6.90 -22.91 22.24
C ALA A 493 -7.41 -24.08 23.12
N ASP A 494 -7.05 -25.31 22.75
CA ASP A 494 -7.30 -26.49 23.58
C ASP A 494 -6.25 -26.59 24.70
N THR A 495 -6.59 -26.04 25.88
CA THR A 495 -5.71 -26.00 27.05
C THR A 495 -5.25 -27.38 27.54
N THR A 496 -5.97 -28.46 27.20
CA THR A 496 -5.57 -29.83 27.55
C THR A 496 -4.31 -30.28 26.81
N ARG A 497 -4.04 -29.69 25.64
CA ARG A 497 -2.86 -30.02 24.80
C ARG A 497 -1.57 -29.37 25.27
N LYS A 498 -1.64 -28.40 26.19
CA LYS A 498 -0.48 -27.69 26.77
C LYS A 498 0.50 -27.17 25.70
N VAL A 499 -0.02 -26.68 24.58
CA VAL A 499 0.81 -26.11 23.51
C VAL A 499 1.31 -24.74 23.92
N ASP A 500 2.64 -24.59 24.02
CA ASP A 500 3.27 -23.28 24.20
C ASP A 500 3.30 -22.53 22.86
N LEU A 501 2.25 -21.73 22.65
CA LEU A 501 2.08 -20.88 21.47
C LEU A 501 3.25 -19.92 21.28
N SER A 502 3.68 -19.29 22.38
CA SER A 502 4.70 -18.25 22.40
C SER A 502 6.07 -18.82 22.04
N ALA A 503 6.44 -19.98 22.59
CA ALA A 503 7.65 -20.69 22.20
C ALA A 503 7.61 -21.14 20.72
N LYS A 504 6.47 -21.65 20.23
CA LYS A 504 6.33 -22.10 18.84
C LYS A 504 6.43 -20.97 17.82
N LEU A 505 5.97 -19.77 18.17
CA LEU A 505 5.99 -18.61 17.28
C LEU A 505 7.18 -17.67 17.52
N GLY A 506 7.97 -17.90 18.58
CA GLY A 506 9.08 -17.01 18.96
C GLY A 506 8.61 -15.63 19.43
N ILE A 507 7.42 -15.55 20.03
CA ILE A 507 6.81 -14.31 20.54
C ILE A 507 6.73 -14.34 22.07
N PRO A 508 6.61 -13.18 22.74
CA PRO A 508 6.34 -13.15 24.17
C PRO A 508 5.06 -13.91 24.56
N PRO A 509 4.91 -14.37 25.82
CA PRO A 509 3.67 -14.92 26.35
C PRO A 509 2.46 -14.02 26.06
N ILE A 510 1.45 -14.53 25.35
CA ILE A 510 0.23 -13.75 25.02
C ILE A 510 -0.99 -14.10 25.89
N TYR A 511 -1.04 -15.29 26.47
CA TYR A 511 -2.12 -15.72 27.37
C TYR A 511 -1.83 -15.47 28.85
N SER A 512 -0.60 -15.08 29.18
CA SER A 512 -0.17 -14.85 30.55
C SER A 512 0.78 -13.67 30.60
N VAL A 513 0.61 -12.82 31.60
CA VAL A 513 1.56 -11.77 31.92
C VAL A 513 2.36 -12.20 33.14
N ASP A 514 3.69 -12.07 33.10
CA ASP A 514 4.52 -12.42 34.25
C ASP A 514 4.21 -11.50 35.42
N TYR A 515 4.06 -12.07 36.63
CA TYR A 515 3.69 -11.29 37.80
C TYR A 515 4.70 -10.16 38.08
N LYS A 516 6.01 -10.40 37.91
CA LYS A 516 7.03 -9.37 38.17
C LYS A 516 6.97 -8.23 37.16
N SER A 517 6.40 -8.46 35.97
CA SER A 517 6.18 -7.39 34.99
C SER A 517 5.03 -6.44 35.38
N LEU A 518 4.17 -6.84 36.32
CA LEU A 518 3.02 -6.06 36.80
C LEU A 518 3.27 -5.40 38.16
N THR A 519 4.38 -5.70 38.83
CA THR A 519 4.64 -5.18 40.17
C THR A 519 5.18 -3.76 40.16
N ASP A 520 4.72 -2.96 41.11
CA ASP A 520 5.34 -1.68 41.47
C ASP A 520 6.75 -1.87 42.08
N SER A 521 7.41 -0.76 42.41
CA SER A 521 8.73 -0.78 43.07
C SER A 521 8.73 -1.47 44.45
N ALA A 522 7.55 -1.73 45.03
CA ALA A 522 7.38 -2.46 46.28
C ALA A 522 6.99 -3.94 46.06
N GLY A 523 6.99 -4.45 44.83
CA GLY A 523 6.68 -5.84 44.53
C GLY A 523 5.18 -6.20 44.56
N ARG A 524 4.30 -5.19 44.52
CA ARG A 524 2.84 -5.35 44.58
C ARG A 524 2.21 -5.09 43.23
N VAL A 525 1.16 -5.83 42.88
CA VAL A 525 0.32 -5.49 41.74
C VAL A 525 -0.75 -4.51 42.20
N VAL A 526 -0.77 -3.32 41.60
CA VAL A 526 -1.77 -2.29 41.89
C VAL A 526 -2.79 -2.23 40.76
N GLN A 527 -4.07 -2.31 41.11
CA GLN A 527 -5.19 -2.19 40.16
C GLN A 527 -6.05 -0.99 40.54
N GLN A 528 -6.52 -0.26 39.54
CA GLN A 528 -7.55 0.76 39.68
C GLN A 528 -8.74 0.32 38.84
N VAL A 529 -9.90 0.21 39.47
CA VAL A 529 -11.14 -0.25 38.84
C VAL A 529 -12.16 0.87 38.96
N PHE A 530 -12.71 1.26 37.82
CA PHE A 530 -13.66 2.36 37.72
C PHE A 530 -15.04 1.84 37.36
N PHE A 531 -16.03 2.25 38.13
CA PHE A 531 -17.45 2.02 37.97
C PHE A 531 -18.13 3.37 37.75
N TYR A 532 -18.79 3.49 36.61
CA TYR A 532 -19.50 4.70 36.20
C TYR A 532 -20.94 4.67 36.73
N GLY A 533 -21.64 5.80 36.72
CA GLY A 533 -23.02 5.90 37.18
C GLY A 533 -23.96 6.13 36.01
N ASP A 534 -24.46 5.07 35.37
CA ASP A 534 -25.32 5.19 34.19
C ASP A 534 -26.82 5.27 34.53
N ASP A 535 -27.60 5.83 33.59
CA ASP A 535 -29.06 5.97 33.70
C ASP A 535 -29.79 4.61 33.78
N ASP A 536 -29.20 3.54 33.26
CA ASP A 536 -29.73 2.18 33.26
C ASP A 536 -29.24 1.31 34.45
N LYS A 537 -28.34 1.87 35.26
CA LYS A 537 -27.76 1.29 36.48
C LYS A 537 -26.78 0.12 36.27
N ASP A 538 -26.27 -0.07 35.06
CA ASP A 538 -25.30 -1.12 34.74
C ASP A 538 -23.99 -0.98 35.52
N GLY A 539 -23.49 0.24 35.75
CA GLY A 539 -22.30 0.50 36.56
C GLY A 539 -22.48 0.14 38.03
N GLN A 540 -23.65 0.40 38.60
CA GLN A 540 -24.01 0.06 39.98
C GLN A 540 -24.18 -1.46 40.12
N ASN A 541 -24.86 -2.11 39.19
CA ASN A 541 -25.00 -3.57 39.16
C ASN A 541 -23.63 -4.25 39.03
N SER A 542 -22.76 -3.71 38.17
CA SER A 542 -21.38 -4.19 37.99
C SER A 542 -20.56 -4.03 39.27
N TYR A 543 -20.67 -2.90 39.97
CA TYR A 543 -20.01 -2.70 41.27
C TYR A 543 -20.45 -3.74 42.30
N VAL A 544 -21.75 -4.00 42.43
CA VAL A 544 -22.29 -5.00 43.35
C VAL A 544 -21.75 -6.40 43.03
N ASN A 545 -21.80 -6.79 41.76
CA ASN A 545 -21.28 -8.08 41.30
C ASN A 545 -19.76 -8.20 41.54
N PHE A 546 -19.01 -7.14 41.28
CA PHE A 546 -17.58 -7.09 41.53
C PHE A 546 -17.25 -7.22 43.02
N MET A 547 -17.94 -6.48 43.89
CA MET A 547 -17.72 -6.53 45.33
C MET A 547 -18.05 -7.90 45.94
N ALA A 548 -19.05 -8.61 45.40
CA ALA A 548 -19.36 -9.99 45.79
C ALA A 548 -18.20 -10.96 45.53
N MET A 549 -17.25 -10.63 44.65
CA MET A 549 -16.05 -11.42 44.44
C MET A 549 -15.06 -11.37 45.63
N PHE A 550 -15.19 -10.41 46.54
CA PHE A 550 -14.22 -10.17 47.63
C PHE A 550 -14.86 -10.19 49.03
N GLN A 551 -16.08 -9.68 49.15
CA GLN A 551 -16.77 -9.57 50.44
C GLN A 551 -16.94 -10.95 51.10
N GLY A 552 -16.64 -11.04 52.40
CA GLY A 552 -16.75 -12.28 53.17
C GLY A 552 -15.70 -13.34 52.86
N LYS A 553 -14.73 -13.09 51.96
CA LYS A 553 -13.66 -14.04 51.63
C LYS A 553 -12.41 -13.77 52.46
N ALA A 554 -11.92 -14.80 53.16
CA ALA A 554 -10.78 -14.69 54.09
C ALA A 554 -9.45 -14.30 53.42
N ASP A 555 -9.35 -14.43 52.10
CA ASP A 555 -8.14 -14.11 51.34
C ASP A 555 -8.03 -12.61 50.99
N TRP A 556 -9.04 -11.80 51.35
CA TRP A 556 -9.12 -10.38 51.03
C TRP A 556 -9.46 -9.54 52.26
N LYS A 557 -8.88 -8.35 52.34
CA LYS A 557 -9.24 -7.31 53.30
C LYS A 557 -9.80 -6.12 52.55
N ILE A 558 -10.96 -5.63 52.97
CA ILE A 558 -11.62 -4.47 52.36
C ILE A 558 -11.60 -3.34 53.38
N ALA A 559 -11.10 -2.18 52.98
CA ALA A 559 -11.12 -0.96 53.76
C ALA A 559 -11.79 0.14 52.94
N GLU A 560 -12.75 0.85 53.54
CA GLU A 560 -13.34 2.02 52.91
C GLU A 560 -12.45 3.23 53.14
N ASN A 561 -12.29 4.06 52.10
CA ASN A 561 -11.49 5.27 52.22
C ASN A 561 -12.24 6.33 53.08
N PRO A 562 -11.54 7.29 53.71
CA PRO A 562 -12.17 8.27 54.58
C PRO A 562 -13.24 9.15 53.91
N THR A 563 -13.10 9.45 52.61
CA THR A 563 -14.09 10.25 51.86
C THR A 563 -15.27 9.42 51.36
N ARG A 564 -15.28 8.11 51.59
CA ARG A 564 -16.31 7.14 51.16
C ARG A 564 -16.57 7.11 49.65
N GLN A 565 -15.58 7.53 48.86
CA GLN A 565 -15.64 7.57 47.39
C GLN A 565 -15.07 6.30 46.75
N TRP A 566 -14.22 5.56 47.46
CA TRP A 566 -13.67 4.29 46.97
C TRP A 566 -13.41 3.30 48.11
N VAL A 567 -13.18 2.06 47.72
CA VAL A 567 -12.73 0.99 48.61
C VAL A 567 -11.34 0.51 48.18
N THR A 568 -10.54 0.14 49.17
CA THR A 568 -9.25 -0.52 48.98
C THR A 568 -9.41 -2.00 49.32
N ILE A 569 -9.13 -2.87 48.36
CA ILE A 569 -9.17 -4.32 48.50
C ILE A 569 -7.73 -4.84 48.45
N THR A 570 -7.26 -5.44 49.53
CA THR A 570 -5.88 -5.91 49.67
C THR A 570 -5.85 -7.42 49.89
N SER A 571 -4.98 -8.12 49.17
CA SER A 571 -4.75 -9.55 49.38
C SER A 571 -4.26 -9.82 50.81
N ALA A 572 -4.95 -10.68 51.55
CA ALA A 572 -4.54 -11.15 52.87
C ALA A 572 -3.60 -12.37 52.80
N LYS A 573 -3.64 -13.11 51.68
CA LYS A 573 -2.80 -14.29 51.41
C LYS A 573 -2.32 -14.29 49.97
N GLY A 574 -1.20 -14.99 49.73
CA GLY A 574 -0.63 -15.14 48.39
C GLY A 574 0.21 -13.95 47.95
N LYS A 575 0.26 -13.70 46.63
CA LYS A 575 1.04 -12.61 46.05
C LYS A 575 0.40 -11.25 46.39
N PRO A 576 1.19 -10.21 46.74
CA PRO A 576 0.65 -8.89 47.13
C PRO A 576 -0.14 -8.19 46.02
N ILE A 577 -1.45 -8.02 46.21
CA ILE A 577 -2.34 -7.29 45.31
C ILE A 577 -3.06 -6.20 46.10
N VAL A 578 -3.13 -5.00 45.53
CA VAL A 578 -3.91 -3.88 46.04
C VAL A 578 -4.83 -3.36 44.92
N ILE A 579 -6.13 -3.35 45.16
CA ILE A 579 -7.13 -2.87 44.23
C ILE A 579 -7.81 -1.64 44.84
N TYR A 580 -7.85 -0.55 44.09
CA TYR A 580 -8.66 0.62 44.40
C TYR A 580 -9.88 0.60 43.48
N ALA A 581 -11.07 0.52 44.06
CA ALA A 581 -12.33 0.52 43.31
C ALA A 581 -13.18 1.70 43.75
N ASN A 582 -13.50 2.63 42.84
CA ASN A 582 -14.42 3.72 43.15
C ASN A 582 -15.83 3.16 43.42
N LYS A 583 -16.64 3.91 44.16
CA LYS A 583 -18.07 3.64 44.27
C LYS A 583 -18.78 4.30 43.08
N PRO A 584 -19.76 3.64 42.46
CA PRO A 584 -20.52 4.21 41.36
C PRO A 584 -21.30 5.43 41.83
N LEU A 585 -21.48 6.41 40.93
CA LEU A 585 -22.28 7.60 41.18
C LEU A 585 -23.77 7.27 41.04
N TYR A 586 -24.65 8.07 41.67
CA TYR A 586 -26.11 7.83 41.71
C TYR A 586 -26.92 8.98 41.12
N GLY A 587 -26.29 9.91 40.38
CA GLY A 587 -26.94 11.10 39.85
C GLY A 587 -27.25 10.99 38.35
N GLU A 588 -28.37 11.58 37.91
CA GLU A 588 -28.85 11.64 36.51
C GLU A 588 -27.95 12.47 35.56
N ASN A 589 -26.87 13.04 36.06
CA ASN A 589 -25.86 13.77 35.29
C ASN A 589 -24.49 13.19 35.65
N ASP A 590 -24.15 12.04 35.06
CA ASP A 590 -22.92 11.30 35.30
C ASP A 590 -21.74 11.96 34.57
N PRO A 591 -20.76 12.55 35.26
CA PRO A 591 -19.52 12.95 34.62
C PRO A 591 -18.58 11.76 34.75
N ASP A 592 -18.36 11.02 33.66
CA ASP A 592 -17.29 10.01 33.58
C ASP A 592 -15.94 10.54 34.13
N ALA A 593 -15.73 11.85 34.02
CA ALA A 593 -14.58 12.60 34.54
C ALA A 593 -14.50 12.71 36.08
N ALA A 594 -15.60 12.51 36.81
CA ALA A 594 -15.62 12.50 38.28
C ALA A 594 -15.46 11.08 38.85
N ALA A 595 -15.73 10.05 38.04
CA ALA A 595 -15.49 8.66 38.39
C ALA A 595 -14.02 8.25 38.21
N GLN A 596 -13.34 8.80 37.19
CA GLN A 596 -11.89 8.66 36.91
C GLN A 596 -11.04 9.46 37.90
#